data_AF-A0A953PYK7-F1
#
_entry.id   AF-A0A953PYK7-F1
#
_cell.length_a   1.000
_cell.length_b   1.000
_cell.length_c   1.000
_cell.angle_alpha   90.00
_cell.angle_beta   90.00
_cell.angle_gamma   90.00
#
_symmetry.space_group_name_H-M   'P 1'
#
loop_
_entity.id
_entity.type
_entity.pdbx_description
1 polymer ?
#
loop_
_entity_poly.entity_id
_entity_poly.type
_entity_poly.pdbx_seq_one_letter_code
_entity_poly.pdbx_strand_id
1 'polypeptide(L)'
;MSQLTYSQSPGLTDLSDSTFDQDKPVTDVAMKQLNQNAKAGAVRCERLFIGFFTHGGAASVANFSSRFISPVDGYHYSQSEVQYDWLLYCTRTAGAGFVQGQQEPPGMSSGNSGAGQHYWMRFNLNDATGAVECDVSYRTTDGTETQTNDGILKVYAVCQRLSVNSAN
;
A
#
# COMPACT_ATOMS: atom_id res chain seq x y z
N MET A 1 -3.52 11.10 20.58
CA MET A 1 -2.43 10.13 20.39
C MET A 1 -1.17 10.90 20.05
N SER A 2 -0.06 10.63 20.73
CA SER A 2 1.24 11.21 20.36
C SER A 2 1.77 10.46 19.14
N GLN A 3 2.05 11.18 18.06
CA GLN A 3 2.61 10.62 16.83
C GLN A 3 4.11 10.96 16.79
N LEU A 4 4.93 9.97 16.46
CA LEU A 4 6.35 10.18 16.21
C LEU A 4 6.50 10.93 14.88
N THR A 5 7.21 12.07 14.89
CA THR A 5 7.45 12.90 13.71
C THR A 5 8.93 13.24 13.56
N TYR A 6 9.39 13.39 12.32
CA TYR A 6 10.72 13.92 12.00
C TYR A 6 10.60 15.20 11.18
N SER A 7 11.51 16.15 11.42
CA SER A 7 11.60 17.39 10.64
C SER A 7 12.20 17.19 9.25
N GLN A 8 12.86 16.05 9.01
CA GLN A 8 13.49 15.67 7.75
C GLN A 8 13.53 14.13 7.65
N SER A 9 13.41 13.60 6.43
CA SER A 9 13.62 12.18 6.16
C SER A 9 15.04 11.73 6.57
N PRO A 10 15.19 10.74 7.47
CA PRO A 10 16.49 10.20 7.85
C PRO A 10 17.12 9.39 6.70
N GLY A 11 18.44 9.44 6.59
CA GLY A 11 19.23 8.64 5.64
C GLY A 11 20.01 7.52 6.34
N LEU A 12 20.52 6.57 5.55
CA LEU A 12 21.45 5.54 6.02
C LEU A 12 22.89 5.99 5.76
N THR A 13 23.73 5.87 6.78
CA THR A 13 25.18 6.08 6.68
C THR A 13 25.88 4.82 7.12
N ASP A 14 26.74 4.26 6.26
CA ASP A 14 27.55 3.12 6.64
C ASP A 14 28.64 3.53 7.64
N LEU A 15 28.85 2.69 8.64
CA LEU A 15 29.87 2.87 9.67
C LEU A 15 30.73 1.62 9.67
N SER A 16 32.02 1.77 9.33
CA SER A 16 32.97 0.66 9.40
C SER A 16 32.99 0.07 10.80
N ASP A 17 33.05 -1.26 10.91
CA ASP A 17 33.20 -1.97 12.18
C ASP A 17 34.42 -1.45 12.97
N SER A 18 35.47 -1.01 12.26
CA SER A 18 36.67 -0.41 12.87
C SER A 18 36.42 0.87 13.67
N THR A 19 35.22 1.45 13.57
CA THR A 19 34.75 2.58 14.38
C THR A 19 34.48 2.16 15.81
N PHE A 20 34.19 0.88 16.04
CA PHE A 20 33.83 0.28 17.33
C PHE A 20 34.88 -0.72 17.84
N ASP A 21 36.11 -0.66 17.32
CA ASP A 21 37.22 -1.48 17.82
C ASP A 21 37.51 -1.20 19.30
N GLN A 22 38.10 -2.21 19.96
CA GLN A 22 38.64 -2.06 21.31
C GLN A 22 39.62 -0.87 21.40
N ASP A 23 39.59 -0.17 22.54
CA ASP A 23 40.45 0.98 22.88
C ASP A 23 40.30 2.22 21.98
N LYS A 24 39.29 2.28 21.10
CA LYS A 24 38.90 3.51 20.39
C LYS A 24 37.74 4.22 21.09
N PRO A 25 37.80 5.55 21.27
CA PRO A 25 36.68 6.29 21.82
C PRO A 25 35.53 6.34 20.80
N VAL A 26 34.31 6.03 21.26
CA VAL A 26 33.11 6.26 20.46
C VAL A 26 32.88 7.76 20.36
N THR A 27 32.92 8.30 19.15
CA THR A 27 32.76 9.74 18.92
C THR A 27 31.28 10.14 18.91
N ASP A 28 31.01 11.40 19.24
CA ASP A 28 29.67 12.00 19.10
C ASP A 28 29.12 11.86 17.67
N VAL A 29 30.02 11.88 16.67
CA VAL A 29 29.66 11.70 15.26
C VAL A 29 29.12 10.30 15.00
N ALA A 30 29.83 9.26 15.47
CA ALA A 30 29.40 7.87 15.33
C ALA A 30 28.05 7.62 16.02
N MET A 31 27.85 8.17 17.23
CA MET A 31 26.57 8.04 17.94
C MET A 31 25.43 8.75 17.22
N LYS A 32 25.67 9.93 16.63
CA LYS A 32 24.67 10.64 15.83
C LYS A 32 24.29 9.85 14.57
N GLN A 33 25.27 9.26 13.89
CA GLN A 33 25.05 8.44 12.71
C GLN A 33 24.31 7.14 13.03
N LEU A 34 24.64 6.46 14.13
CA LEU A 34 23.91 5.28 14.58
C LEU A 34 22.45 5.62 14.91
N ASN A 35 22.20 6.73 15.60
CA ASN A 35 20.85 7.22 15.85
C ASN A 35 20.09 7.58 14.56
N GLN A 36 20.76 8.16 13.55
CA GLN A 36 20.17 8.41 12.23
C GLN A 36 19.78 7.09 11.53
N ASN A 37 20.65 6.08 11.55
CA ASN A 37 20.35 4.77 10.99
C ASN A 37 19.17 4.09 11.70
N ALA A 38 19.09 4.20 13.03
CA ALA A 38 17.97 3.67 13.81
C ALA A 38 16.64 4.37 13.43
N LYS A 39 16.66 5.70 13.26
CA LYS A 39 15.50 6.47 12.78
C LYS A 39 15.10 6.06 11.36
N ALA A 40 16.07 5.91 10.46
CA ALA A 40 15.82 5.43 9.10
C ALA A 40 15.19 4.04 9.09
N GLY A 41 15.69 3.12 9.94
CA GLY A 41 15.11 1.79 10.11
C GLY A 41 13.65 1.82 10.55
N ALA A 42 13.27 2.78 11.41
CA ALA A 42 11.90 2.90 11.90
C ALA A 42 10.88 3.34 10.83
N VAL A 43 11.31 4.11 9.83
CA VAL A 43 10.44 4.63 8.76
C VAL A 43 10.71 4.00 7.39
N ARG A 44 11.59 2.99 7.33
CA ARG A 44 11.99 2.35 6.07
C ARG A 44 10.83 1.64 5.39
N CYS A 45 9.99 0.98 6.18
CA CYS A 45 8.83 0.24 5.72
C CYS A 45 7.58 0.78 6.39
N GLU A 46 6.63 1.26 5.60
CA GLU A 46 5.38 1.82 6.09
C GLU A 46 4.20 1.17 5.37
N ARG A 47 3.06 1.04 6.07
CA ARG A 47 1.81 0.55 5.48
C ARG A 47 0.78 1.67 5.48
N LEU A 48 0.40 2.14 4.30
CA LEU A 48 -0.50 3.26 4.12
C LEU A 48 -1.86 2.76 3.61
N PHE A 49 -2.95 3.27 4.18
CA PHE A 49 -4.29 2.99 3.67
C PHE A 49 -4.56 3.88 2.46
N ILE A 50 -4.86 3.26 1.31
CA ILE A 50 -5.07 4.00 0.07
C ILE A 50 -6.55 4.26 -0.15
N GLY A 51 -7.44 3.30 0.11
CA GLY A 51 -8.88 3.50 -0.03
C GLY A 51 -9.61 2.25 -0.49
N PHE A 52 -10.88 2.43 -0.85
CA PHE A 52 -11.71 1.39 -1.45
C PHE A 52 -11.72 1.51 -2.97
N PHE A 53 -11.63 0.39 -3.66
CA PHE A 53 -11.59 0.32 -5.12
C PHE A 53 -12.49 -0.79 -5.66
N THR A 54 -13.02 -0.57 -6.86
CA THR A 54 -13.70 -1.60 -7.67
C THR A 54 -12.89 -1.86 -8.94
N HIS A 55 -13.31 -2.86 -9.72
CA HIS A 55 -12.69 -3.19 -10.99
C HIS A 55 -12.48 -1.95 -11.89
N GLY A 56 -11.33 -1.87 -12.55
CA GLY A 56 -10.97 -0.76 -13.44
C GLY A 56 -10.49 0.51 -12.72
N GLY A 57 -10.56 0.54 -11.38
CA GLY A 57 -9.89 1.57 -10.58
C GLY A 57 -8.36 1.41 -10.61
N ALA A 58 -7.64 2.46 -10.25
CA ALA A 58 -6.18 2.40 -10.12
C ALA A 58 -5.72 3.13 -8.85
N ALA A 59 -5.18 2.38 -7.90
CA ALA A 59 -4.64 2.83 -6.62
C ALA A 59 -3.20 3.40 -6.74
N SER A 60 -2.85 3.94 -7.91
CA SER A 60 -1.48 4.36 -8.24
C SER A 60 -1.02 5.60 -7.47
N VAL A 61 0.30 5.74 -7.34
CA VAL A 61 0.92 6.97 -6.80
C VAL A 61 0.49 8.21 -7.59
N ALA A 62 0.36 8.09 -8.91
CA ALA A 62 -0.06 9.19 -9.77
C ALA A 62 -1.50 9.67 -9.47
N ASN A 63 -2.41 8.74 -9.16
CA ASN A 63 -3.81 9.07 -8.92
C ASN A 63 -4.07 9.58 -7.50
N PHE A 64 -3.27 9.16 -6.52
CA PHE A 64 -3.48 9.46 -5.11
C PHE A 64 -2.21 9.91 -4.40
N SER A 65 -1.43 10.80 -5.02
CA SER A 65 -0.11 11.22 -4.53
C SER A 65 -0.06 11.64 -3.06
N SER A 66 -1.12 12.28 -2.54
CA SER A 66 -1.23 12.68 -1.14
C SER A 66 -1.34 11.52 -0.15
N ARG A 67 -1.68 10.32 -0.63
CA ARG A 67 -1.81 9.09 0.18
C ARG A 67 -0.55 8.23 0.18
N PHE A 68 0.43 8.61 -0.63
CA PHE A 68 1.76 8.01 -0.70
C PHE A 68 2.79 8.91 -0.03
N ILE A 69 2.38 9.58 1.04
CA ILE A 69 3.24 10.44 1.85
C ILE A 69 3.36 9.81 3.23
N SER A 70 4.60 9.62 3.68
CA SER A 70 4.90 9.24 5.05
C SER A 70 4.29 10.24 6.02
N PRO A 71 3.40 9.82 6.94
CA PRO A 71 2.83 10.71 7.94
C PRO A 71 3.86 11.09 9.02
N VAL A 72 5.02 10.43 9.07
CA VAL A 72 6.08 10.68 10.05
C VAL A 72 6.97 11.87 9.64
N ASP A 73 7.33 11.96 8.36
CA ASP A 73 8.38 12.89 7.89
C ASP A 73 8.10 13.53 6.52
N GLY A 74 6.91 13.29 5.95
CA GLY A 74 6.51 13.89 4.68
C GLY A 74 7.21 13.30 3.45
N TYR A 75 7.94 12.18 3.58
CA TYR A 75 8.56 11.52 2.44
C TYR A 75 7.52 11.08 1.41
N HIS A 76 7.72 11.45 0.14
CA HIS A 76 6.86 11.06 -0.98
C HIS A 76 7.38 9.77 -1.61
N TYR A 77 6.59 8.70 -1.52
CA TYR A 77 6.91 7.42 -2.13
C TYR A 77 6.69 7.46 -3.64
N SER A 78 7.60 6.83 -4.38
CA SER A 78 7.46 6.57 -5.81
C SER A 78 6.74 5.24 -6.08
N GLN A 79 6.23 5.04 -7.30
CA GLN A 79 5.56 3.78 -7.67
C GLN A 79 6.52 2.57 -7.56
N SER A 80 7.82 2.76 -7.79
CA SER A 80 8.85 1.74 -7.62
C SER A 80 9.14 1.34 -6.18
N GLU A 81 8.64 2.12 -5.21
CA GLU A 81 8.82 1.88 -3.77
C GLU A 81 7.58 1.28 -3.11
N VAL A 82 6.57 0.95 -3.92
CA VAL A 82 5.27 0.50 -3.44
C VAL A 82 5.00 -0.92 -3.92
N GLN A 83 4.55 -1.75 -3.00
CA GLN A 83 3.85 -3.00 -3.27
C GLN A 83 2.45 -2.89 -2.70
N TYR A 84 1.44 -3.42 -3.41
CA TYR A 84 0.08 -3.34 -2.91
C TYR A 84 -0.34 -4.59 -2.15
N ASP A 85 -1.12 -4.35 -1.10
CA ASP A 85 -1.85 -5.38 -0.36
C ASP A 85 -3.33 -5.04 -0.40
N TRP A 86 -4.19 -6.04 -0.51
CA TRP A 86 -5.63 -5.82 -0.59
C TRP A 86 -6.39 -6.80 0.30
N LEU A 87 -7.49 -6.31 0.83
CA LEU A 87 -8.47 -7.12 1.56
C LEU A 87 -9.79 -7.04 0.82
N LEU A 88 -10.44 -8.19 0.62
CA LEU A 88 -11.80 -8.22 0.11
C LEU A 88 -12.73 -7.56 1.13
N TYR A 89 -13.42 -6.50 0.72
CA TYR A 89 -14.44 -5.84 1.54
C TYR A 89 -15.83 -6.42 1.27
N CYS A 90 -16.18 -6.55 -0.02
CA CYS A 90 -17.47 -7.09 -0.44
C CYS A 90 -17.32 -7.75 -1.82
N THR A 91 -18.11 -8.78 -2.10
CA THR A 91 -18.17 -9.43 -3.43
C THR A 91 -19.24 -8.86 -4.34
N ARG A 92 -20.02 -7.88 -3.88
CA ARG A 92 -21.02 -7.16 -4.69
C ARG A 92 -20.38 -5.94 -5.35
N THR A 93 -21.06 -5.40 -6.35
CA THR A 93 -20.70 -4.07 -6.86
C THR A 93 -20.94 -2.98 -5.82
N ALA A 94 -20.24 -1.87 -5.97
CA ALA A 94 -20.41 -0.72 -5.09
C ALA A 94 -21.77 -0.06 -5.32
N GLY A 95 -22.35 0.47 -4.25
CA GLY A 95 -23.59 1.24 -4.30
C GLY A 95 -23.45 2.52 -5.12
N ALA A 96 -24.59 3.14 -5.42
CA ALA A 96 -24.62 4.41 -6.16
C ALA A 96 -23.80 5.50 -5.45
N GLY A 97 -23.07 6.30 -6.23
CA GLY A 97 -22.22 7.38 -5.71
C GLY A 97 -20.83 6.95 -5.27
N PHE A 98 -20.44 5.68 -5.47
CA PHE A 98 -19.08 5.23 -5.22
C PHE A 98 -18.04 6.01 -6.04
N VAL A 99 -16.94 6.38 -5.39
CA VAL A 99 -15.78 7.01 -6.03
C VAL A 99 -14.54 6.19 -5.75
N GLN A 100 -13.73 5.93 -6.78
CA GLN A 100 -12.48 5.20 -6.65
C GLN A 100 -11.57 5.85 -5.61
N GLY A 101 -11.07 5.03 -4.69
CA GLY A 101 -10.22 5.49 -3.59
C GLY A 101 -10.97 6.27 -2.51
N GLN A 102 -12.28 6.20 -2.37
CA GLN A 102 -12.91 6.79 -1.17
C GLN A 102 -12.34 6.16 0.13
N GLN A 103 -12.25 6.94 1.20
CA GLN A 103 -11.68 6.49 2.48
C GLN A 103 -12.71 5.78 3.35
N GLU A 104 -13.97 6.18 3.23
CA GLU A 104 -15.06 5.59 3.99
C GLU A 104 -15.56 4.31 3.33
N PRO A 105 -16.00 3.31 4.12
CA PRO A 105 -16.56 2.08 3.59
C PRO A 105 -17.72 2.35 2.64
N PRO A 106 -17.69 1.83 1.40
CA PRO A 106 -18.76 2.04 0.45
C PRO A 106 -20.03 1.30 0.84
N GLY A 107 -21.17 1.92 0.52
CA GLY A 107 -22.44 1.19 0.49
C GLY A 107 -22.37 0.05 -0.54
N MET A 108 -23.07 -1.04 -0.27
CA MET A 108 -23.19 -2.16 -1.20
C MET A 108 -24.42 -1.96 -2.09
N SER A 109 -24.36 -2.46 -3.32
CA SER A 109 -25.57 -2.55 -4.16
C SER A 109 -26.61 -3.50 -3.53
N SER A 110 -27.88 -3.24 -3.84
CA SER A 110 -29.01 -4.07 -3.38
C SER A 110 -29.03 -5.46 -4.03
N GLY A 111 -28.35 -5.65 -5.17
CA GLY A 111 -28.27 -6.93 -5.88
C GLY A 111 -26.89 -7.19 -6.49
N ASN A 112 -26.65 -8.45 -6.85
CA ASN A 112 -25.47 -8.87 -7.61
C ASN A 112 -25.66 -8.52 -9.09
N SER A 113 -24.57 -8.33 -9.84
CA SER A 113 -24.68 -8.11 -11.28
C SER A 113 -24.91 -9.40 -12.07
N GLY A 114 -24.61 -10.56 -11.48
CA GLY A 114 -24.89 -11.88 -12.07
C GLY A 114 -26.04 -12.62 -11.38
N ALA A 115 -26.70 -13.50 -12.13
CA ALA A 115 -27.78 -14.34 -11.63
C ALA A 115 -27.24 -15.65 -11.02
N GLY A 116 -27.93 -16.18 -10.01
CA GLY A 116 -27.59 -17.46 -9.38
C GLY A 116 -26.67 -17.32 -8.16
N GLN A 117 -25.89 -18.36 -7.91
CA GLN A 117 -25.01 -18.47 -6.73
C GLN A 117 -23.57 -18.11 -7.09
N HIS A 118 -22.79 -17.65 -6.11
CA HIS A 118 -21.35 -17.46 -6.29
C HIS A 118 -20.68 -18.77 -6.71
N TYR A 119 -19.87 -18.72 -7.75
CA TYR A 119 -19.16 -19.89 -8.27
C TYR A 119 -17.66 -19.80 -8.00
N TRP A 120 -16.99 -18.76 -8.50
CA TRP A 120 -15.58 -18.47 -8.20
C TRP A 120 -15.33 -16.96 -8.16
N MET A 121 -14.17 -16.58 -7.63
CA MET A 121 -13.74 -15.19 -7.53
C MET A 121 -12.24 -15.08 -7.80
N ARG A 122 -11.83 -14.00 -8.42
CA ARG A 122 -10.44 -13.60 -8.59
C ARG A 122 -10.33 -12.11 -8.32
N PHE A 123 -9.42 -11.75 -7.44
CA PHE A 123 -9.09 -10.37 -7.14
C PHE A 123 -7.59 -10.20 -7.29
N ASN A 124 -7.20 -9.14 -7.98
CA ASN A 124 -5.80 -8.87 -8.26
C ASN A 124 -5.56 -7.36 -8.28
N LEU A 125 -4.32 -7.00 -7.97
CA LEU A 125 -3.87 -5.61 -7.96
C LEU A 125 -2.47 -5.59 -8.55
N ASN A 126 -2.28 -4.82 -9.62
CA ASN A 126 -1.01 -4.77 -10.33
C ASN A 126 -0.01 -3.84 -9.61
N ASP A 127 1.11 -4.35 -9.13
CA ASP A 127 2.12 -3.55 -8.42
C ASP A 127 2.76 -2.42 -9.25
N ALA A 128 2.92 -2.63 -10.55
CA ALA A 128 3.54 -1.64 -11.42
C ALA A 128 2.60 -0.46 -11.74
N THR A 129 1.29 -0.69 -11.78
CA THR A 129 0.31 0.31 -12.24
C THR A 129 -0.72 0.71 -11.20
N GLY A 130 -0.85 -0.05 -10.11
CA GLY A 130 -1.95 0.04 -9.14
C GLY A 130 -3.31 -0.36 -9.69
N ALA A 131 -3.40 -0.97 -10.87
CA ALA A 131 -4.67 -1.31 -11.51
C ALA A 131 -5.40 -2.44 -10.78
N VAL A 132 -6.69 -2.23 -10.51
CA VAL A 132 -7.55 -3.10 -9.71
C VAL A 132 -8.38 -3.99 -10.63
N GLU A 133 -8.25 -5.30 -10.46
CA GLU A 133 -9.02 -6.31 -11.16
C GLU A 133 -9.89 -7.07 -10.16
N CYS A 134 -11.20 -6.93 -10.30
CA CYS A 134 -12.18 -7.80 -9.64
C CYS A 134 -12.90 -8.64 -10.69
N ASP A 135 -12.93 -9.95 -10.49
CA ASP A 135 -13.75 -10.89 -11.23
C ASP A 135 -14.55 -11.73 -10.24
N VAL A 136 -15.86 -11.76 -10.46
CA VAL A 136 -16.78 -12.59 -9.70
C VAL A 136 -17.63 -13.36 -10.69
N SER A 137 -17.70 -14.66 -10.53
CA SER A 137 -18.54 -15.51 -11.36
C SER A 137 -19.76 -16.00 -10.58
N TYR A 138 -20.91 -15.94 -11.24
CA TYR A 138 -22.17 -16.49 -10.75
C TYR A 138 -22.65 -17.62 -11.65
N ARG A 139 -23.23 -18.65 -11.03
CA ARG A 139 -23.77 -19.80 -11.74
C ARG A 139 -25.20 -20.09 -11.31
N THR A 140 -26.09 -20.23 -12.28
CA THR A 140 -27.47 -20.64 -12.08
C THR A 140 -27.60 -22.17 -12.04
N THR A 141 -28.71 -22.68 -11.50
CA THR A 141 -28.95 -24.12 -11.34
C THR A 141 -29.02 -24.88 -12.66
N ASP A 142 -29.33 -24.21 -13.77
CA ASP A 142 -29.32 -24.76 -15.13
C ASP A 142 -27.89 -24.87 -15.72
N GLY A 143 -26.87 -24.41 -14.99
CA GLY A 143 -25.47 -24.52 -15.35
C GLY A 143 -24.90 -23.29 -16.06
N THR A 144 -25.70 -22.26 -16.36
CA THR A 144 -25.25 -21.03 -17.02
C THR A 144 -24.32 -20.23 -16.10
N GLU A 145 -23.16 -19.83 -16.62
CA GLU A 145 -22.17 -19.02 -15.91
C GLU A 145 -22.14 -17.59 -16.43
N THR A 146 -22.14 -16.63 -15.52
CA THR A 146 -21.98 -15.20 -15.81
C THR A 146 -20.82 -14.64 -14.99
N GLN A 147 -19.74 -14.27 -15.68
CA GLN A 147 -18.64 -13.50 -15.10
C GLN A 147 -19.00 -12.01 -15.06
N THR A 148 -18.78 -11.38 -13.93
CA THR A 148 -18.98 -9.95 -13.70
C THR A 148 -17.72 -9.32 -13.11
N ASN A 149 -17.73 -8.00 -13.03
CA ASN A 149 -16.69 -7.21 -12.38
C ASN A 149 -17.13 -6.72 -10.99
N ASP A 150 -17.97 -7.52 -10.31
CA ASP A 150 -18.37 -7.24 -8.95
C ASP A 150 -17.18 -7.36 -7.99
N GLY A 151 -17.26 -6.67 -6.86
CA GLY A 151 -16.25 -6.72 -5.83
C GLY A 151 -15.68 -5.36 -5.48
N ILE A 152 -15.43 -5.20 -4.19
CA ILE A 152 -14.87 -4.00 -3.58
C ILE A 152 -13.64 -4.46 -2.79
N LEU A 153 -12.49 -3.89 -3.11
CA LEU A 153 -11.23 -4.14 -2.41
C LEU A 153 -10.89 -2.95 -1.52
N LYS A 154 -10.46 -3.25 -0.30
CA LYS A 154 -9.80 -2.31 0.60
C LYS A 154 -8.29 -2.40 0.34
N VAL A 155 -7.72 -1.34 -0.22
CA VAL A 155 -6.33 -1.34 -0.71
C VAL A 155 -5.41 -0.62 0.27
N TYR A 156 -4.28 -1.27 0.54
CA TYR A 156 -3.14 -0.73 1.27
C TYR A 156 -1.91 -0.71 0.36
N ALA A 157 -1.02 0.24 0.60
CA ALA A 157 0.31 0.26 0.03
C ALA A 157 1.31 -0.13 1.13
N VAL A 158 2.13 -1.13 0.86
CA VAL A 158 3.34 -1.43 1.62
C VAL A 158 4.47 -0.70 0.92
N CYS A 159 4.90 0.39 1.53
CA CYS A 159 5.93 1.25 1.00
C CYS A 159 7.28 0.88 1.60
N GLN A 160 8.32 0.77 0.77
CA GLN A 160 9.69 0.56 1.20
C GLN A 160 10.61 1.56 0.53
N ARG A 161 11.28 2.39 1.33
CA ARG A 161 12.24 3.38 0.80
C ARG A 161 13.42 2.69 0.16
N LEU A 162 13.74 3.08 -1.07
CA LEU A 162 14.99 2.68 -1.69
C LEU A 162 16.14 3.36 -0.95
N SER A 163 17.15 2.57 -0.57
CA SER A 163 18.42 3.14 -0.12
C SER A 163 18.97 3.99 -1.26
N VAL A 164 19.25 5.26 -1.01
CA VAL A 164 19.82 6.18 -2.02
C VAL A 164 21.24 5.78 -2.45
N ASN A 165 21.79 4.68 -1.93
CA ASN A 165 23.11 4.15 -2.27
C ASN A 165 23.06 2.67 -2.67
N SER A 166 22.43 2.37 -3.80
CA SER A 166 22.79 1.18 -4.59
C SER A 166 23.51 1.67 -5.85
N ALA A 167 24.71 2.22 -5.65
CA ALA A 167 25.68 2.28 -6.74
C ALA A 167 26.09 0.83 -7.04
N ASN A 168 25.77 0.38 -8.26
CA ASN A 168 26.43 -0.78 -8.86
C ASN A 168 27.93 -0.57 -8.94
#